data_AF-A0A4Z1PNZ9-F1
#
_entry.id   AF-A0A4Z1PNZ9-F1
#
_cell.length_a   1.000
_cell.length_b   1.000
_cell.length_c   1.000
_cell.angle_alpha   90.00
_cell.angle_beta   90.00
_cell.angle_gamma   90.00
#
_symmetry.space_group_name_H-M   'P 1'
#
loop_
_entity.id
_entity.type
_entity.pdbx_description
1 polymer ?
#
loop_
_entity_poly.entity_id
_entity_poly.type
_entity_poly.pdbx_seq_one_letter_code
_entity_poly.pdbx_strand_id
1 'polypeptide(L)'
;MSTKRQVSPSGASRALKQTKLYFGKKMSTPSDNQPLRSMTTKKEDKAPENSGGSQSGEDTWVNVVDKFDSDEKKPSGDVTSKSAGTVSYASMASKAAKRDTKEVSPNLSPSPSPSDSKTLIITDRVGDIFDAPDGAVIIHACNCMGSWSAGIAAAFKQRYPKAYAKYALYCKQNMPNSLWGTALLIPPMETKGPRHYVGCLFTSRRYGRGKDSPAQILAKTGPAMEDLVEMMRRPTAKDTITEIRICQINSGLFSVPWEKSKAIIEELEVGDGDLPKEIIVYTQPTGSILSKK
;
A
#
# COMPACT_ATOMS: atom_id res chain seq x y z
N MET A 1 -59.60 -23.83 -9.56
CA MET A 1 -59.51 -22.42 -9.98
C MET A 1 -60.25 -21.58 -8.94
N SER A 2 -59.64 -21.34 -7.78
CA SER A 2 -58.81 -20.18 -7.42
C SER A 2 -59.57 -18.83 -7.41
N THR A 3 -60.14 -18.58 -6.23
CA THR A 3 -60.31 -17.31 -5.50
C THR A 3 -59.95 -15.97 -6.19
N LYS A 4 -60.96 -15.09 -6.28
CA LYS A 4 -60.82 -13.63 -6.19
C LYS A 4 -61.13 -13.19 -4.75
N ARG A 5 -60.27 -12.41 -4.11
CA ARG A 5 -60.67 -11.48 -3.04
C ARG A 5 -59.93 -10.16 -3.17
N GLN A 6 -60.74 -9.10 -3.05
CA GLN A 6 -60.34 -7.71 -3.02
C GLN A 6 -59.74 -7.29 -1.66
N VAL A 7 -58.89 -6.29 -1.83
CA VAL A 7 -58.27 -5.27 -0.96
C VAL A 7 -59.11 -4.78 0.24
N SER A 8 -58.44 -4.53 1.37
CA SER A 8 -58.55 -3.30 2.19
C SER A 8 -57.35 -3.16 3.18
N PRO A 9 -56.94 -1.94 3.57
CA PRO A 9 -55.61 -1.65 4.11
C PRO A 9 -55.60 -1.49 5.64
N SER A 10 -54.44 -1.76 6.27
CA SER A 10 -54.16 -1.31 7.65
C SER A 10 -52.76 -0.69 7.72
N GLY A 11 -52.69 0.51 8.30
CA GLY A 11 -51.45 1.27 8.48
C GLY A 11 -50.70 0.89 9.75
N ALA A 12 -49.46 1.36 9.83
CA ALA A 12 -48.92 2.14 10.96
C ALA A 12 -47.38 2.24 10.82
N SER A 13 -46.89 3.48 10.80
CA SER A 13 -45.49 3.87 10.90
C SER A 13 -44.78 3.24 12.09
N ARG A 14 -43.50 2.85 11.92
CA ARG A 14 -42.56 2.69 13.03
C ARG A 14 -41.33 3.57 12.81
N ALA A 15 -41.10 4.38 13.83
CA ALA A 15 -40.11 5.44 13.92
C ALA A 15 -38.68 4.92 14.19
N LEU A 16 -37.73 5.74 13.73
CA LEU A 16 -36.31 5.72 14.03
C LEU A 16 -36.04 5.75 15.54
N LYS A 17 -35.10 4.92 16.00
CA LYS A 17 -34.44 5.08 17.30
C LYS A 17 -33.03 5.62 17.10
N GLN A 18 -32.89 6.89 17.42
CA GLN A 18 -31.65 7.63 17.56
C GLN A 18 -31.11 7.41 18.99
N THR A 19 -29.86 7.02 19.15
CA THR A 19 -29.19 6.98 20.47
C THR A 19 -28.12 8.05 20.51
N LYS A 20 -28.30 9.00 21.44
CA LYS A 20 -27.50 10.21 21.64
C LYS A 20 -26.53 9.98 22.79
N LEU A 21 -25.26 10.29 22.57
CA LEU A 21 -24.19 10.29 23.59
C LEU A 21 -24.50 11.30 24.70
N TYR A 22 -24.24 10.89 25.94
CA TYR A 22 -24.23 11.75 27.12
C TYR A 22 -22.85 12.41 27.30
N PHE A 23 -22.84 13.73 27.48
CA PHE A 23 -21.70 14.55 27.91
C PHE A 23 -22.08 15.26 29.21
N GLY A 24 -21.20 15.18 30.22
CA GLY A 24 -21.19 15.95 31.48
C GLY A 24 -19.95 15.51 32.26
N LYS A 25 -19.11 16.35 32.88
CA LYS A 25 -19.40 17.55 33.67
C LYS A 25 -18.10 18.37 33.86
N LYS A 26 -18.20 19.71 33.91
CA LYS A 26 -17.16 20.69 34.32
C LYS A 26 -17.03 20.78 35.86
N MET A 27 -15.84 21.11 36.37
CA MET A 27 -15.54 21.93 37.59
C MET A 27 -14.07 22.40 37.48
N SER A 28 -13.76 23.68 37.21
CA SER A 28 -13.64 24.88 38.08
C SER A 28 -12.20 25.13 38.59
N THR A 29 -11.68 26.31 38.25
CA THR A 29 -10.38 26.93 38.63
C THR A 29 -10.36 27.43 40.07
N PRO A 30 -9.17 27.73 40.63
CA PRO A 30 -8.91 29.12 41.01
C PRO A 30 -7.50 29.65 40.68
N SER A 31 -7.43 30.97 40.49
CA SER A 31 -6.26 31.85 40.39
C SER A 31 -5.82 32.30 41.79
N ASP A 32 -4.51 32.41 42.05
CA ASP A 32 -3.88 33.67 42.48
C ASP A 32 -2.35 33.57 42.64
N ASN A 33 -1.71 34.74 42.68
CA ASN A 33 -0.39 35.09 42.16
C ASN A 33 0.64 35.38 43.29
N GLN A 34 1.91 34.96 43.09
CA GLN A 34 3.19 35.62 43.50
C GLN A 34 3.64 35.61 45.01
N PRO A 35 4.91 35.97 45.36
CA PRO A 35 6.16 35.24 45.12
C PRO A 35 7.13 35.19 46.35
N LEU A 36 8.34 34.64 46.13
CA LEU A 36 9.62 34.91 46.84
C LEU A 36 9.98 34.09 48.11
N ARG A 37 10.98 33.19 48.01
CA ARG A 37 12.30 33.31 48.71
C ARG A 37 13.23 32.11 48.47
N SER A 38 14.50 32.45 48.28
CA SER A 38 15.71 31.63 48.29
C SER A 38 16.06 31.06 49.67
N MET A 39 16.82 29.96 49.71
CA MET A 39 18.00 29.66 50.58
C MET A 39 18.36 28.16 50.43
N THR A 40 19.44 27.76 49.76
CA THR A 40 20.85 27.56 50.20
C THR A 40 21.11 26.44 51.23
N THR A 41 22.01 25.52 50.81
CA THR A 41 23.01 24.71 51.58
C THR A 41 22.47 23.49 52.36
N LYS A 42 23.13 22.32 52.51
CA LYS A 42 24.53 21.82 52.46
C LYS A 42 24.50 20.34 51.94
N LYS A 43 25.49 19.78 51.20
CA LYS A 43 26.83 19.28 51.62
C LYS A 43 26.73 18.27 52.80
N GLU A 44 27.14 17.00 52.76
CA GLU A 44 28.47 16.38 52.51
C GLU A 44 28.31 14.84 52.36
N ASP A 45 28.98 14.22 51.38
CA ASP A 45 30.18 13.36 51.46
C ASP A 45 30.06 12.04 52.28
N LYS A 46 30.16 10.88 51.58
CA LYS A 46 31.29 9.91 51.67
C LYS A 46 30.92 8.53 51.12
N ALA A 47 31.71 8.07 50.13
CA ALA A 47 32.04 6.66 49.88
C ALA A 47 32.95 6.14 51.04
N PRO A 48 33.17 4.81 51.27
CA PRO A 48 33.68 3.90 50.24
C PRO A 48 33.25 2.41 50.30
N GLU A 49 33.63 1.72 49.22
CA GLU A 49 34.13 0.33 49.10
C GLU A 49 33.26 -0.93 49.34
N ASN A 50 32.97 -1.56 48.18
CA ASN A 50 33.37 -2.92 47.76
C ASN A 50 32.84 -4.15 48.53
N SER A 51 32.01 -4.96 47.86
CA SER A 51 32.26 -6.40 47.66
C SER A 51 31.10 -7.10 46.94
N GLY A 52 31.47 -7.99 46.00
CA GLY A 52 30.79 -9.29 45.87
C GLY A 52 29.62 -9.41 44.89
N GLY A 53 29.91 -10.01 43.74
CA GLY A 53 29.18 -11.23 43.34
C GLY A 53 27.87 -11.08 42.56
N SER A 54 27.98 -11.40 41.27
CA SER A 54 27.06 -12.31 40.55
C SER A 54 25.56 -12.04 40.61
N GLN A 55 24.98 -11.64 39.48
CA GLN A 55 24.01 -12.52 38.80
C GLN A 55 23.70 -12.06 37.37
N SER A 56 23.73 -13.08 36.52
CA SER A 56 23.38 -13.17 35.11
C SER A 56 21.93 -12.76 34.82
N GLY A 57 21.73 -12.13 33.66
CA GLY A 57 20.42 -11.93 33.05
C GLY A 57 20.58 -11.76 31.54
N GLU A 58 21.06 -12.80 30.87
CA GLU A 58 20.98 -12.94 29.41
C GLU A 58 19.55 -13.31 29.03
N ASP A 59 18.81 -12.38 28.42
CA ASP A 59 17.52 -12.67 27.78
C ASP A 59 17.77 -13.30 26.40
N THR A 60 17.95 -14.62 26.38
CA THR A 60 17.93 -15.44 25.17
C THR A 60 16.52 -15.53 24.59
N TRP A 61 16.27 -14.89 23.45
CA TRP A 61 15.16 -15.25 22.58
C TRP A 61 15.55 -16.50 21.77
N VAL A 62 14.99 -17.63 22.19
CA VAL A 62 15.03 -18.92 21.51
C VAL A 62 14.41 -18.83 20.11
N ASN A 63 15.22 -19.18 19.11
CA ASN A 63 14.79 -19.48 17.75
C ASN A 63 13.95 -20.77 17.74
N VAL A 64 12.65 -20.66 17.46
CA VAL A 64 11.86 -21.82 17.02
C VAL A 64 11.83 -21.80 15.50
N VAL A 65 12.72 -22.58 14.91
CA VAL A 65 12.72 -22.94 13.49
C VAL A 65 11.94 -24.23 13.39
N ASP A 66 10.65 -24.16 13.07
CA ASP A 66 9.89 -25.37 12.73
C ASP A 66 10.21 -25.80 11.30
N LYS A 67 11.02 -26.85 11.28
CA LYS A 67 11.35 -27.73 10.18
C LYS A 67 10.20 -28.72 10.04
N PHE A 68 9.52 -28.74 8.89
CA PHE A 68 8.72 -29.90 8.51
C PHE A 68 9.10 -30.34 7.11
N ASP A 69 9.71 -31.53 7.09
CA ASP A 69 10.13 -32.31 5.96
C ASP A 69 8.93 -33.05 5.34
N SER A 70 9.16 -33.53 4.13
CA SER A 70 8.22 -34.13 3.19
C SER A 70 7.91 -35.58 3.55
N ASP A 71 6.69 -36.04 3.26
CA ASP A 71 6.41 -37.30 2.56
C ASP A 71 4.91 -37.63 2.64
N GLU A 72 4.21 -37.72 1.49
CA GLU A 72 3.47 -38.95 1.14
C GLU A 72 2.92 -38.94 -0.30
N LYS A 73 2.65 -40.16 -0.75
CA LYS A 73 2.57 -40.70 -2.11
C LYS A 73 1.32 -40.36 -2.93
N LYS A 74 1.56 -40.41 -4.26
CA LYS A 74 0.67 -40.66 -5.41
C LYS A 74 -0.51 -41.62 -5.15
N PRO A 75 -1.55 -41.50 -6.00
CA PRO A 75 -1.82 -42.60 -6.93
C PRO A 75 -1.89 -42.19 -8.40
N SER A 76 -1.64 -43.19 -9.23
CA SER A 76 -1.64 -43.24 -10.70
C SER A 76 -3.03 -43.11 -11.32
N GLY A 77 -3.11 -42.47 -12.49
CA GLY A 77 -4.25 -42.53 -13.40
C GLY A 77 -3.86 -41.94 -14.75
N ASP A 78 -3.58 -42.83 -15.69
CA ASP A 78 -3.24 -42.59 -17.09
C ASP A 78 -4.54 -42.45 -17.92
N VAL A 79 -4.74 -41.34 -18.63
CA VAL A 79 -5.54 -41.31 -19.87
C VAL A 79 -4.93 -40.29 -20.83
N THR A 80 -4.59 -40.80 -21.99
CA THR A 80 -4.04 -40.18 -23.18
C THR A 80 -4.96 -39.19 -23.91
N SER A 81 -4.30 -38.23 -24.58
CA SER A 81 -4.48 -37.83 -25.99
C SER A 81 -5.16 -36.48 -26.34
N LYS A 82 -4.45 -35.77 -27.24
CA LYS A 82 -4.88 -34.83 -28.30
C LYS A 82 -5.41 -33.45 -27.85
N SER A 83 -5.24 -32.36 -28.58
CA SER A 83 -4.39 -31.90 -29.69
C SER A 83 -4.75 -30.41 -29.86
N ALA A 84 -3.78 -29.59 -30.28
CA ALA A 84 -3.88 -28.34 -31.04
C ALA A 84 -5.11 -27.40 -30.88
N GLY A 85 -4.84 -26.14 -30.55
CA GLY A 85 -5.81 -25.05 -30.66
C GLY A 85 -5.22 -23.68 -30.35
N THR A 86 -4.47 -23.13 -31.31
CA THR A 86 -3.99 -21.75 -31.32
C THR A 86 -5.18 -20.79 -31.42
N VAL A 87 -5.43 -19.97 -30.40
CA VAL A 87 -6.47 -18.91 -30.46
C VAL A 87 -5.77 -17.56 -30.63
N SER A 88 -5.78 -17.09 -31.87
CA SER A 88 -5.40 -15.73 -32.28
C SER A 88 -6.55 -14.78 -31.96
N TYR A 89 -6.33 -13.82 -31.06
CA TYR A 89 -7.25 -12.70 -30.84
C TYR A 89 -6.95 -11.60 -31.86
N ALA A 90 -7.51 -11.74 -33.05
CA ALA A 90 -7.55 -10.67 -34.06
C ALA A 90 -8.81 -10.83 -34.93
N SER A 91 -9.93 -10.25 -34.50
CA SER A 91 -11.02 -9.83 -35.42
C SER A 91 -12.18 -9.21 -34.65
N MET A 92 -12.21 -7.88 -34.50
CA MET A 92 -13.47 -7.12 -34.41
C MET A 92 -13.25 -5.68 -34.88
N ALA A 93 -13.43 -5.44 -36.18
CA ALA A 93 -14.05 -4.23 -36.73
C ALA A 93 -14.04 -4.32 -38.27
N SER A 94 -15.21 -4.57 -38.87
CA SER A 94 -15.43 -4.33 -40.29
C SER A 94 -16.86 -3.90 -40.49
N LYS A 95 -17.05 -2.64 -40.86
CA LYS A 95 -18.14 -2.17 -41.73
C LYS A 95 -17.77 -0.79 -42.26
N ALA A 96 -17.23 -0.78 -43.47
CA ALA A 96 -17.06 0.41 -44.29
C ALA A 96 -18.03 0.31 -45.47
N ALA A 97 -18.87 1.33 -45.65
CA ALA A 97 -19.64 1.59 -46.86
C ALA A 97 -19.57 3.09 -47.20
N LYS A 98 -19.25 3.34 -48.47
CA LYS A 98 -19.17 4.58 -49.27
C LYS A 98 -20.41 5.47 -49.11
N ARG A 99 -20.50 6.77 -49.43
CA ARG A 99 -19.70 7.86 -50.05
C ARG A 99 -20.59 9.12 -49.86
N ASP A 100 -20.02 10.32 -49.73
CA ASP A 100 -20.29 11.45 -50.66
C ASP A 100 -19.65 12.75 -50.18
N THR A 101 -19.00 13.41 -51.14
CA THR A 101 -18.28 14.67 -51.07
C THR A 101 -19.22 15.87 -50.93
N LYS A 102 -18.97 16.73 -49.94
CA LYS A 102 -19.24 18.16 -50.08
C LYS A 102 -18.25 18.99 -49.26
N GLU A 103 -17.53 19.80 -50.01
CA GLU A 103 -16.51 20.77 -49.62
C GLU A 103 -17.15 21.98 -48.92
N VAL A 104 -16.72 22.29 -47.68
CA VAL A 104 -16.90 23.60 -47.04
C VAL A 104 -15.64 23.92 -46.23
N SER A 105 -15.10 25.10 -46.50
CA SER A 105 -13.87 25.76 -46.01
C SER A 105 -13.68 25.80 -44.48
N PRO A 106 -12.44 26.08 -44.01
CA PRO A 106 -11.96 25.69 -42.70
C PRO A 106 -12.33 26.73 -41.65
N ASN A 107 -12.85 26.29 -40.51
CA ASN A 107 -12.97 27.16 -39.35
C ASN A 107 -12.50 26.42 -38.09
N LEU A 108 -11.30 26.83 -37.67
CA LEU A 108 -10.80 26.90 -36.29
C LEU A 108 -10.97 25.64 -35.43
N SER A 109 -9.89 24.88 -35.39
CA SER A 109 -9.51 24.01 -34.27
C SER A 109 -9.75 24.70 -32.91
N PRO A 110 -10.47 24.09 -31.96
CA PRO A 110 -10.25 24.41 -30.56
C PRO A 110 -8.88 23.82 -30.19
N SER A 111 -7.90 24.72 -30.04
CA SER A 111 -6.67 24.44 -29.30
C SER A 111 -7.05 23.72 -28.00
N PRO A 112 -6.42 22.59 -27.62
CA PRO A 112 -6.53 22.11 -26.26
C PRO A 112 -5.94 23.22 -25.39
N SER A 113 -6.80 23.91 -24.65
CA SER A 113 -6.38 24.72 -23.53
C SER A 113 -5.57 23.84 -22.57
N PRO A 114 -4.59 24.39 -21.84
CA PRO A 114 -3.92 23.64 -20.79
C PRO A 114 -4.94 23.36 -19.69
N SER A 115 -5.68 22.26 -19.85
CA SER A 115 -6.49 21.71 -18.77
C SER A 115 -5.52 21.39 -17.64
N ASP A 116 -5.77 21.93 -16.44
CA ASP A 116 -5.09 21.51 -15.23
C ASP A 116 -5.18 19.99 -15.15
N SER A 117 -4.08 19.32 -15.52
CA SER A 117 -4.04 17.88 -15.61
C SER A 117 -4.24 17.35 -14.19
N LYS A 118 -5.36 16.66 -14.00
CA LYS A 118 -5.74 15.96 -12.76
C LYS A 118 -5.03 14.62 -12.64
N THR A 119 -4.18 14.26 -13.59
CA THR A 119 -3.47 12.98 -13.61
C THR A 119 -2.07 13.13 -13.03
N LEU A 120 -1.51 12.01 -12.56
CA LEU A 120 -0.14 11.96 -12.06
C LEU A 120 0.88 12.13 -13.19
N ILE A 121 1.95 12.87 -12.93
CA ILE A 121 3.10 12.96 -13.82
C ILE A 121 4.07 11.85 -13.44
N ILE A 122 4.42 10.98 -14.38
CA ILE A 122 5.39 9.90 -14.15
C ILE A 122 6.73 10.23 -14.80
N THR A 123 7.79 10.26 -13.99
CA THR A 123 9.16 10.48 -14.46
C THR A 123 10.01 9.25 -14.19
N ASP A 124 10.69 8.72 -15.20
CA ASP A 124 11.60 7.58 -15.04
C ASP A 124 13.00 8.06 -14.60
N ARG A 125 13.60 7.35 -13.64
CA ARG A 125 14.97 7.57 -13.11
C ARG A 125 15.70 6.23 -12.95
N VAL A 126 17.01 6.26 -13.15
CA VAL A 126 17.91 5.13 -12.85
C VAL A 126 18.61 5.42 -11.52
N GLY A 127 18.56 4.47 -10.58
CA GLY A 127 19.20 4.61 -9.27
C GLY A 127 18.65 3.65 -8.21
N ASP A 128 19.13 3.80 -6.98
CA ASP A 128 18.55 3.11 -5.82
C ASP A 128 17.34 3.90 -5.31
N ILE A 129 16.15 3.29 -5.36
CA ILE A 129 14.93 3.88 -4.82
C ILE A 129 15.06 4.24 -3.33
N PHE A 130 15.92 3.53 -2.59
CA PHE A 130 16.13 3.76 -1.17
C PHE A 130 17.02 4.97 -0.85
N ASP A 131 17.70 5.55 -1.85
CA ASP A 131 18.45 6.82 -1.70
C ASP A 131 17.50 8.02 -1.78
N ALA A 132 16.45 7.97 -0.96
CA ALA A 132 15.42 8.98 -0.89
C ALA A 132 15.71 9.97 0.27
N PRO A 133 15.23 11.21 0.18
CA PRO A 133 15.26 12.16 1.29
C PRO A 133 14.22 11.79 2.33
N ASP A 134 14.42 12.32 3.54
CA ASP A 134 13.45 12.25 4.62
C ASP A 134 12.06 12.73 4.17
N GLY A 135 11.02 12.03 4.63
CA GLY A 135 9.63 12.30 4.28
C GLY A 135 9.18 11.72 2.94
N ALA A 136 10.07 11.11 2.15
CA ALA A 136 9.66 10.46 0.91
C ALA A 136 8.73 9.27 1.17
N VAL A 137 7.75 9.06 0.28
CA VAL A 137 6.97 7.82 0.21
C VAL A 137 7.61 6.90 -0.81
N ILE A 138 8.13 5.76 -0.34
CA ILE A 138 8.69 4.71 -1.21
C ILE A 138 7.68 3.56 -1.37
N ILE A 139 7.23 3.36 -2.60
CA ILE A 139 6.09 2.49 -2.93
C ILE A 139 6.57 1.19 -3.55
N HIS A 140 5.98 0.07 -3.11
CA HIS A 140 6.16 -1.23 -3.74
C HIS A 140 4.87 -2.08 -3.73
N ALA A 141 4.82 -3.07 -4.63
CA ALA A 141 3.76 -4.06 -4.66
C ALA A 141 3.99 -5.19 -3.64
N CYS A 142 2.92 -5.55 -2.93
CA CYS A 142 2.90 -6.47 -1.82
C CYS A 142 1.89 -7.60 -2.02
N ASN A 143 2.16 -8.70 -1.31
CA ASN A 143 1.16 -9.74 -1.10
C ASN A 143 0.35 -9.47 0.18
N CYS A 144 -0.75 -10.18 0.39
CA CYS A 144 -1.56 -10.09 1.61
C CYS A 144 -1.15 -11.09 2.70
N MET A 145 -0.02 -11.81 2.56
CA MET A 145 0.40 -12.88 3.49
C MET A 145 1.51 -12.46 4.46
N GLY A 146 1.85 -11.16 4.53
CA GLY A 146 2.88 -10.67 5.46
C GLY A 146 4.32 -11.08 5.09
N SER A 147 4.60 -11.34 3.80
CA SER A 147 5.92 -11.82 3.35
C SER A 147 6.65 -10.80 2.48
N TRP A 148 7.84 -10.39 2.94
CA TRP A 148 8.83 -9.63 2.18
C TRP A 148 10.12 -10.45 2.03
N SER A 149 10.03 -11.58 1.35
CA SER A 149 11.06 -12.62 1.36
C SER A 149 11.97 -12.64 0.13
N ALA A 150 11.63 -11.91 -0.94
CA ALA A 150 12.39 -11.95 -2.19
C ALA A 150 12.26 -10.65 -2.99
N GLY A 151 13.15 -10.49 -3.98
CA GLY A 151 13.19 -9.33 -4.88
C GLY A 151 13.37 -8.02 -4.10
N ILE A 152 12.77 -6.94 -4.61
CA ILE A 152 12.84 -5.62 -3.95
C ILE A 152 12.24 -5.66 -2.54
N ALA A 153 11.22 -6.48 -2.29
CA ALA A 153 10.62 -6.60 -0.96
C ALA A 153 11.62 -7.10 0.09
N ALA A 154 12.54 -8.02 -0.26
CA ALA A 154 13.61 -8.43 0.66
C ALA A 154 14.53 -7.25 1.03
N ALA A 155 14.85 -6.37 0.07
CA ALA A 155 15.62 -5.17 0.34
C ALA A 155 14.85 -4.17 1.22
N PHE A 156 13.54 -4.01 1.02
CA PHE A 156 12.67 -3.26 1.94
C PHE A 156 12.73 -3.85 3.36
N LYS A 157 12.62 -5.19 3.51
CA LYS A 157 12.69 -5.85 4.82
C LYS A 157 14.02 -5.61 5.53
N GLN A 158 15.13 -5.66 4.80
CA GLN A 158 16.47 -5.44 5.36
C GLN A 158 16.64 -3.98 5.84
N ARG A 159 16.17 -3.01 5.06
CA ARG A 159 16.33 -1.58 5.37
C ARG A 159 15.28 -1.03 6.35
N TYR A 160 14.09 -1.61 6.37
CA TYR A 160 12.94 -1.17 7.19
C TYR A 160 12.36 -2.31 8.04
N PRO A 161 13.13 -2.90 8.97
CA PRO A 161 12.70 -4.04 9.76
C PRO A 161 11.47 -3.76 10.65
N LYS A 162 11.31 -2.54 11.18
CA LYS A 162 10.13 -2.19 11.98
C LYS A 162 8.90 -1.95 11.10
N ALA A 163 9.10 -1.33 9.92
CA ALA A 163 8.01 -1.23 8.95
C ALA A 163 7.55 -2.62 8.49
N TYR A 164 8.48 -3.54 8.25
CA TYR A 164 8.15 -4.94 7.95
C TYR A 164 7.33 -5.59 9.08
N ALA A 165 7.74 -5.41 10.34
CA ALA A 165 6.99 -5.93 11.49
C ALA A 165 5.55 -5.41 11.52
N LYS A 166 5.33 -4.11 11.24
CA LYS A 166 4.00 -3.51 11.14
C LYS A 166 3.19 -4.09 9.97
N TYR A 167 3.79 -4.21 8.79
CA TYR A 167 3.17 -4.84 7.62
C TYR A 167 2.77 -6.29 7.88
N ALA A 168 3.66 -7.09 8.47
CA ALA A 168 3.43 -8.50 8.76
C ALA A 168 2.31 -8.68 9.80
N LEU A 169 2.31 -7.85 10.85
CA LEU A 169 1.23 -7.84 11.85
C LEU A 169 -0.11 -7.44 11.21
N TYR A 170 -0.10 -6.40 10.38
CA TYR A 170 -1.31 -5.94 9.67
C TYR A 170 -1.88 -7.05 8.77
N CYS A 171 -1.03 -7.78 8.05
CA CYS A 171 -1.46 -8.95 7.25
C CYS A 171 -1.99 -10.09 8.13
N LYS A 172 -1.37 -10.35 9.29
CA LYS A 172 -1.82 -11.40 10.22
C LYS A 172 -3.20 -11.10 10.82
N GLN A 173 -3.52 -9.82 11.02
CA GLN A 173 -4.78 -9.36 11.63
C GLN A 173 -5.94 -9.25 10.65
N ASN A 174 -5.70 -9.39 9.34
CA ASN A 174 -6.70 -9.21 8.30
C ASN A 174 -6.78 -10.44 7.40
N MET A 175 -7.93 -10.66 6.78
CA MET A 175 -8.06 -11.71 5.78
C MET A 175 -7.41 -11.25 4.46
N PRO A 176 -6.70 -12.12 3.72
CA PRO A 176 -6.08 -11.74 2.45
C PRO A 176 -7.04 -11.05 1.46
N ASN A 177 -8.30 -11.49 1.42
CA ASN A 177 -9.32 -10.89 0.54
C ASN A 177 -9.76 -9.49 0.97
N SER A 178 -9.67 -9.12 2.26
CA SER A 178 -10.03 -7.77 2.72
C SER A 178 -8.94 -6.75 2.43
N LEU A 179 -7.69 -7.21 2.27
CA LEU A 179 -6.55 -6.36 1.89
C LEU A 179 -6.42 -6.20 0.37
N TRP A 180 -7.00 -7.11 -0.42
CA TRP A 180 -6.69 -7.20 -1.84
C TRP A 180 -7.28 -6.04 -2.64
N GLY A 181 -6.41 -5.17 -3.15
CA GLY A 181 -6.77 -3.90 -3.79
C GLY A 181 -6.80 -2.71 -2.84
N THR A 182 -6.31 -2.85 -1.61
CA THR A 182 -6.06 -1.73 -0.69
C THR A 182 -4.57 -1.43 -0.60
N ALA A 183 -4.19 -0.46 0.21
CA ALA A 183 -2.82 -0.16 0.57
C ALA A 183 -2.62 -0.11 2.09
N LEU A 184 -1.35 0.03 2.47
CA LEU A 184 -0.95 0.41 3.82
C LEU A 184 0.16 1.45 3.71
N LEU A 185 -0.09 2.65 4.23
CA LEU A 185 0.92 3.67 4.45
C LEU A 185 1.54 3.51 5.83
N ILE A 186 2.82 3.13 5.88
CA ILE A 186 3.57 2.99 7.12
C ILE A 186 4.40 4.24 7.33
N PRO A 187 4.26 4.97 8.46
CA PRO A 187 5.07 6.13 8.75
C PRO A 187 6.55 5.76 8.98
N PRO A 188 7.47 6.73 9.00
CA PRO A 188 8.85 6.49 9.44
C PRO A 188 8.88 5.85 10.84
N MET A 189 9.37 4.60 10.93
CA MET A 189 9.42 3.84 12.21
C MET A 189 10.84 3.56 12.70
N GLU A 190 11.83 3.64 11.81
CA GLU A 190 13.20 3.28 12.14
C GLU A 190 13.83 4.32 13.08
N THR A 191 14.46 3.84 14.16
CA THR A 191 15.12 4.72 15.15
C THR A 191 16.51 5.13 14.72
N LYS A 192 17.18 4.27 13.96
CA LYS A 192 18.50 4.48 13.36
C LYS A 192 18.38 3.97 11.93
N GLY A 193 17.90 4.83 11.02
CA GLY A 193 17.56 4.41 9.66
C GLY A 193 16.85 5.51 8.88
N PRO A 194 16.44 5.20 7.65
CA PRO A 194 15.83 6.18 6.75
C PRO A 194 14.49 6.68 7.29
N ARG A 195 14.19 7.97 7.12
CA ARG A 195 12.94 8.56 7.62
C ARG A 195 11.90 8.62 6.52
N HIS A 196 11.66 7.48 5.88
CA HIS A 196 10.73 7.36 4.77
C HIS A 196 9.41 6.74 5.21
N TYR A 197 8.35 7.12 4.52
CA TYR A 197 7.10 6.38 4.51
C TYR A 197 7.23 5.16 3.60
N VAL A 198 6.70 4.00 4.01
CA VAL A 198 6.64 2.82 3.16
C VAL A 198 5.19 2.62 2.68
N GLY A 199 4.98 2.75 1.38
CA GLY A 199 3.69 2.52 0.72
C GLY A 199 3.58 1.08 0.22
N CYS A 200 2.74 0.27 0.88
CA CYS A 200 2.52 -1.13 0.52
C CYS A 200 1.24 -1.26 -0.31
N LEU A 201 1.34 -1.62 -1.58
CA LEU A 201 0.16 -1.86 -2.44
C LEU A 201 -0.22 -3.34 -2.43
N PHE A 202 -1.40 -3.72 -1.94
CA PHE A 202 -1.81 -5.12 -1.87
C PHE A 202 -2.39 -5.62 -3.21
N THR A 203 -1.52 -5.86 -4.18
CA THR A 203 -1.91 -6.25 -5.54
C THR A 203 -2.09 -7.76 -5.71
N SER A 204 -1.59 -8.58 -4.77
CA SER A 204 -1.85 -10.02 -4.76
C SER A 204 -2.19 -10.58 -3.38
N ARG A 205 -3.11 -11.52 -3.29
CA ARG A 205 -3.49 -12.24 -2.07
C ARG A 205 -2.37 -13.12 -1.54
N ARG A 206 -1.53 -13.68 -2.42
CA ARG A 206 -0.44 -14.61 -2.09
C ARG A 206 0.84 -14.20 -2.83
N TYR A 207 1.90 -14.98 -2.70
CA TYR A 207 3.19 -14.73 -3.34
C TYR A 207 3.81 -16.03 -3.90
N GLY A 208 4.96 -15.89 -4.57
CA GLY A 208 5.67 -17.03 -5.16
C GLY A 208 4.82 -17.75 -6.21
N ARG A 209 4.77 -19.08 -6.17
CA ARG A 209 3.96 -19.88 -7.10
C ARG A 209 2.45 -19.69 -6.93
N GLY A 210 2.01 -19.19 -5.76
CA GLY A 210 0.59 -18.99 -5.46
C GLY A 210 0.09 -17.58 -5.74
N LYS A 211 0.93 -16.68 -6.27
CA LYS A 211 0.55 -15.30 -6.63
C LYS A 211 -0.66 -15.28 -7.58
N ASP A 212 -1.43 -14.21 -7.53
CA ASP A 212 -2.55 -14.00 -8.45
C ASP A 212 -2.06 -13.87 -9.90
N SER A 213 -2.98 -14.07 -10.84
CA SER A 213 -2.67 -13.89 -12.26
C SER A 213 -2.34 -12.42 -12.59
N PRO A 214 -1.56 -12.16 -13.65
CA PRO A 214 -1.28 -10.79 -14.09
C PRO A 214 -2.53 -9.92 -14.27
N ALA A 215 -3.63 -10.47 -14.79
CA ALA A 215 -4.89 -9.76 -14.96
C ALA A 215 -5.51 -9.35 -13.60
N GLN A 216 -5.48 -10.25 -12.62
CA GLN A 216 -5.96 -9.99 -11.26
C GLN A 216 -5.10 -8.94 -10.54
N ILE A 217 -3.78 -8.99 -10.72
CA ILE A 217 -2.84 -8.03 -10.14
C ILE A 217 -3.08 -6.63 -10.72
N LEU A 218 -3.23 -6.52 -12.03
CA LEU A 218 -3.56 -5.26 -12.71
C LEU A 218 -4.90 -4.69 -12.22
N ALA A 219 -5.94 -5.52 -12.14
CA ALA A 219 -7.27 -5.12 -11.66
C ALA A 219 -7.26 -4.56 -10.22
N LYS A 220 -6.24 -4.87 -9.42
CA LYS A 220 -6.07 -4.37 -8.06
C LYS A 220 -5.02 -3.28 -7.90
N THR A 221 -4.27 -2.97 -8.95
CA THR A 221 -3.22 -1.95 -8.91
C THR A 221 -3.80 -0.55 -8.77
N GLY A 222 -4.83 -0.21 -9.56
CA GLY A 222 -5.51 1.09 -9.50
C GLY A 222 -6.16 1.35 -8.13
N PRO A 223 -7.07 0.48 -7.65
CA PRO A 223 -7.69 0.65 -6.33
C PRO A 223 -6.69 0.75 -5.17
N ALA A 224 -5.59 -0.02 -5.21
CA ALA A 224 -4.55 0.07 -4.18
C ALA A 224 -3.82 1.41 -4.21
N MET A 225 -3.55 1.96 -5.40
CA MET A 225 -2.95 3.29 -5.53
C MET A 225 -3.90 4.39 -5.07
N GLU A 226 -5.18 4.32 -5.41
CA GLU A 226 -6.20 5.28 -4.94
C GLU A 226 -6.28 5.31 -3.40
N ASP A 227 -6.34 4.13 -2.77
CA ASP A 227 -6.36 3.99 -1.31
C ASP A 227 -5.06 4.53 -0.69
N LEU A 228 -3.89 4.30 -1.30
CA LEU A 228 -2.63 4.87 -0.84
C LEU A 228 -2.63 6.40 -0.90
N VAL A 229 -3.11 6.98 -2.01
CA VAL A 229 -3.18 8.43 -2.19
C VAL A 229 -4.15 9.04 -1.16
N GLU A 230 -5.30 8.42 -0.90
CA GLU A 230 -6.21 8.84 0.18
C GLU A 230 -5.50 8.82 1.54
N MET A 231 -4.76 7.74 1.84
CA MET A 231 -3.99 7.65 3.08
C MET A 231 -2.95 8.75 3.23
N MET A 232 -2.30 9.15 2.13
CA MET A 232 -1.30 10.23 2.08
C MET A 232 -1.91 11.62 2.28
N ARG A 233 -3.16 11.85 1.84
CA ARG A 233 -3.87 13.12 2.05
C ARG A 233 -4.27 13.38 3.50
N ARG A 234 -4.21 12.37 4.38
CA ARG A 234 -4.54 12.57 5.80
C ARG A 234 -3.58 13.58 6.44
N PRO A 235 -4.06 14.52 7.28
CA PRO A 235 -3.21 15.57 7.88
C PRO A 235 -1.97 15.05 8.60
N THR A 236 -2.06 13.85 9.20
CA THR A 236 -0.93 13.21 9.90
C THR A 236 0.24 12.80 9.01
N ALA A 237 0.03 12.71 7.70
CA ALA A 237 1.06 12.32 6.73
C ALA A 237 1.37 13.46 5.75
N LYS A 238 0.32 14.06 5.18
CA LYS A 238 0.37 15.09 4.14
C LYS A 238 1.44 16.16 4.38
N ASP A 239 1.45 16.76 5.57
CA ASP A 239 2.32 17.91 5.87
C ASP A 239 3.81 17.54 6.00
N THR A 240 4.15 16.25 5.92
CA THR A 240 5.52 15.74 6.05
C THR A 240 5.99 14.96 4.82
N ILE A 241 5.10 14.72 3.85
CA ILE A 241 5.45 14.03 2.61
C ILE A 241 6.19 15.00 1.69
N THR A 242 7.42 14.64 1.32
CA THR A 242 8.29 15.48 0.49
C THR A 242 8.31 15.07 -0.98
N GLU A 243 8.28 13.77 -1.25
CA GLU A 243 8.25 13.22 -2.62
C GLU A 243 7.63 11.82 -2.67
N ILE A 244 7.31 11.36 -3.88
CA ILE A 244 6.76 10.03 -4.13
C ILE A 244 7.70 9.28 -5.07
N ARG A 245 8.22 8.14 -4.61
CA ARG A 245 9.03 7.22 -5.40
C ARG A 245 8.36 5.87 -5.49
N ILE A 246 8.43 5.26 -6.66
CA ILE A 246 7.91 3.91 -6.91
C ILE A 246 8.95 3.10 -7.68
N CYS A 247 9.06 1.80 -7.42
CA CYS A 247 9.82 0.94 -8.33
C CYS A 247 8.95 0.55 -9.53
N GLN A 248 9.48 -0.20 -10.49
CA GLN A 248 8.62 -0.85 -11.49
C GLN A 248 7.77 -1.94 -10.82
N ILE A 249 6.67 -1.54 -10.17
CA ILE A 249 5.83 -2.45 -9.41
C ILE A 249 5.27 -3.55 -10.31
N ASN A 250 5.04 -4.72 -9.70
CA ASN A 250 4.57 -5.93 -10.35
C ASN A 250 5.49 -6.56 -11.42
N SER A 251 6.55 -5.88 -11.90
CA SER A 251 7.37 -6.34 -13.04
C SER A 251 8.38 -7.43 -12.74
N GLY A 252 8.79 -7.56 -11.48
CA GLY A 252 9.68 -8.63 -11.03
C GLY A 252 8.93 -9.95 -10.80
N LEU A 253 8.85 -10.37 -9.54
CA LEU A 253 8.32 -11.68 -9.16
C LEU A 253 6.81 -11.85 -9.40
N PHE A 254 6.08 -10.78 -9.66
CA PHE A 254 4.67 -10.82 -10.05
C PHE A 254 4.47 -10.96 -11.57
N SER A 255 5.53 -10.81 -12.36
CA SER A 255 5.56 -11.13 -13.79
C SER A 255 4.53 -10.36 -14.62
N VAL A 256 4.25 -9.10 -14.24
CA VAL A 256 3.39 -8.19 -15.00
C VAL A 256 4.27 -7.22 -15.77
N PRO A 257 4.19 -7.13 -17.11
CA PRO A 257 4.93 -6.12 -17.87
C PRO A 257 4.73 -4.72 -17.28
N TRP A 258 5.82 -4.00 -17.03
CA TRP A 258 5.80 -2.73 -16.29
C TRP A 258 4.83 -1.72 -16.93
N GLU A 259 4.83 -1.67 -18.26
CA GLU A 259 4.03 -0.76 -19.08
C GLU A 259 2.53 -0.87 -18.76
N LYS A 260 2.06 -2.06 -18.39
CA LYS A 260 0.65 -2.27 -17.99
C LYS A 260 0.34 -1.69 -16.62
N SER A 261 1.29 -1.75 -15.67
CA SER A 261 1.11 -1.10 -14.37
C SER A 261 1.27 0.42 -14.49
N LYS A 262 2.20 0.88 -15.33
CA LYS A 262 2.41 2.31 -15.63
C LYS A 262 1.15 2.95 -16.20
N ALA A 263 0.53 2.34 -17.22
CA ALA A 263 -0.71 2.84 -17.82
C ALA A 263 -1.84 3.04 -16.80
N ILE A 264 -2.00 2.09 -15.87
CA ILE A 264 -2.99 2.23 -14.78
C ILE A 264 -2.68 3.44 -13.89
N ILE A 265 -1.41 3.66 -13.55
CA ILE A 265 -1.01 4.79 -12.68
C ILE A 265 -1.18 6.13 -13.39
N GLU A 266 -0.90 6.20 -14.70
CA GLU A 266 -1.07 7.41 -15.52
C GLU A 266 -2.54 7.84 -15.65
N GLU A 267 -3.46 6.87 -15.62
CA GLU A 267 -4.91 7.12 -15.69
C GLU A 267 -5.52 7.57 -14.36
N LEU A 268 -4.79 7.48 -13.24
CA LEU A 268 -5.32 7.86 -11.93
C LEU A 268 -5.55 9.37 -11.83
N GLU A 269 -6.78 9.75 -11.55
CA GLU A 269 -7.14 11.12 -11.22
C GLU A 269 -6.83 11.44 -9.76
N VAL A 270 -5.89 12.34 -9.55
CA VAL A 270 -5.54 12.90 -8.25
C VAL A 270 -6.20 14.27 -8.19
N GLY A 271 -7.28 14.36 -7.39
CA GLY A 271 -7.98 15.61 -7.11
C GLY A 271 -7.02 16.74 -6.70
N ASP A 272 -7.44 17.97 -6.96
CA ASP A 272 -6.58 19.16 -6.88
C ASP A 272 -5.92 19.35 -5.52
N GLY A 273 -4.66 19.79 -5.60
CA GLY A 273 -3.82 20.37 -4.54
C GLY A 273 -3.90 19.65 -3.21
N ASP A 274 -2.89 18.84 -2.87
CA ASP A 274 -2.53 18.45 -1.49
C ASP A 274 -1.36 17.46 -1.39
N LEU A 275 -0.92 16.87 -2.50
CA LEU A 275 0.24 15.96 -2.56
C LEU A 275 1.14 16.30 -3.76
N PRO A 276 2.41 15.86 -3.76
CA PRO A 276 3.24 15.91 -4.97
C PRO A 276 2.53 15.24 -6.15
N LYS A 277 2.43 15.94 -7.28
CA LYS A 277 1.83 15.42 -8.52
C LYS A 277 2.78 14.51 -9.31
N GLU A 278 4.08 14.58 -9.02
CA GLU A 278 5.10 13.76 -9.64
C GLU A 278 5.31 12.46 -8.87
N ILE A 279 5.28 11.34 -9.59
CA ILE A 279 5.75 10.04 -9.13
C ILE A 279 7.02 9.70 -9.90
N ILE A 280 8.11 9.48 -9.17
CA ILE A 280 9.40 9.14 -9.75
C ILE A 280 9.57 7.62 -9.75
N VAL A 281 9.63 7.03 -10.94
CA VAL A 281 9.83 5.58 -11.13
C VAL A 281 11.32 5.27 -11.15
N TYR A 282 11.78 4.52 -10.16
CA TYR A 282 13.17 4.09 -10.05
C TYR A 282 13.38 2.70 -10.66
N THR A 283 14.39 2.61 -11.52
CA THR A 283 14.94 1.38 -12.06
C THR A 283 16.38 1.18 -11.59
N GLN A 284 16.75 -0.05 -11.26
CA GLN A 284 18.16 -0.33 -10.94
C GLN A 284 19.03 -0.19 -12.19
N PRO A 285 20.27 0.30 -12.07
CA PRO A 285 21.22 0.30 -13.17
C PRO A 285 21.38 -1.12 -13.73
N THR A 286 21.29 -1.25 -15.06
CA THR A 286 21.58 -2.50 -15.77
C THR A 286 23.02 -2.93 -15.49
N GLY A 287 23.21 -3.87 -14.57
CA GLY A 287 24.52 -4.36 -14.15
C GLY A 287 24.66 -4.72 -12.67
N SER A 288 23.74 -4.30 -11.79
CA SER A 288 23.73 -4.78 -10.40
C SER A 288 23.09 -6.17 -10.33
N ILE A 289 23.89 -7.20 -10.63
CA ILE A 289 23.55 -8.58 -10.27
C ILE A 289 23.49 -8.63 -8.74
N LEU A 290 22.30 -8.45 -8.17
CA LEU A 290 22.03 -8.85 -6.80
C LEU A 290 22.33 -10.35 -6.73
N SER A 291 23.47 -10.69 -6.14
CA SER A 291 23.92 -12.07 -6.02
C SER A 291 22.79 -12.88 -5.38
N LYS A 292 22.27 -13.87 -6.10
CA LYS A 292 21.45 -14.92 -5.50
C LYS A 292 22.35 -15.62 -4.47
N LYS A 293 22.15 -15.31 -3.20
CA LYS A 293 22.55 -16.17 -2.08
C LYS A 293 21.29 -16.74 -1.48
#